data_AF-A0A3B8N802-F1
#
_entry.id   AF-A0A3B8N802-F1
#
_cell.length_a   1.000
_cell.length_b   1.000
_cell.length_c   1.000
_cell.angle_alpha   90.00
_cell.angle_beta   90.00
_cell.angle_gamma   90.00
#
_symmetry.space_group_name_H-M   'P 1'
#
loop_
_entity.id
_entity.type
_entity.pdbx_description
1 polymer ?
#
loop_
_entity_poly.entity_id
_entity_poly.type
_entity_poly.pdbx_seq_one_letter_code
_entity_poly.pdbx_strand_id
1 'polypeptide(L)'
;SLGIGIFKTVKDLTFVFSEPTVRASFKDLVTNVLSLIVVLELIRAFVDYFEHEAVSMEILIEALIAFLIREFMIHLFEGKVTGFEVFWWAFAIVLVVVSRFILIIYKGIKIFKKPRISSLQE
;
A
#
# COMPACT_ATOMS: atom_id res chain seq x y z
N SER A 1 -24.90 32.24 -20.02
CA SER A 1 -25.35 32.14 -18.61
C SER A 1 -25.11 30.76 -17.99
N LEU A 2 -25.08 29.67 -18.76
CA LEU A 2 -24.86 28.30 -18.24
C LEU A 2 -23.51 28.09 -17.52
N GLY A 3 -22.41 28.62 -18.06
CA GLY A 3 -21.08 28.46 -17.45
C GLY A 3 -20.95 29.06 -16.05
N ILE A 4 -21.65 30.17 -15.77
CA ILE A 4 -21.67 30.81 -14.46
C ILE A 4 -22.48 29.97 -13.46
N GLY A 5 -23.57 29.33 -13.93
CA GLY A 5 -24.35 28.39 -13.12
C GLY A 5 -23.54 27.15 -12.74
N ILE A 6 -22.85 26.54 -13.71
CA ILE A 6 -21.97 25.38 -13.45
C ILE A 6 -20.86 25.74 -12.48
N PHE A 7 -20.19 26.88 -12.68
CA PHE A 7 -19.13 27.35 -11.79
C PHE A 7 -19.63 27.56 -10.36
N LYS A 8 -20.83 28.11 -10.19
CA LYS A 8 -21.46 28.28 -8.88
C LYS A 8 -21.77 26.93 -8.23
N THR A 9 -22.37 26.00 -8.95
CA THR A 9 -22.67 24.66 -8.42
C THR A 9 -21.41 23.90 -8.00
N VAL A 10 -20.33 23.97 -8.81
CA VAL A 10 -19.04 23.34 -8.47
C VAL A 10 -18.42 23.97 -7.22
N LYS A 11 -18.48 25.30 -7.10
CA LYS A 11 -17.98 26.02 -5.92
C LYS A 11 -18.81 25.70 -4.67
N ASP A 12 -20.14 25.71 -4.78
CA ASP A 12 -21.04 25.43 -3.65
C ASP A 12 -20.87 23.98 -3.19
N LEU A 13 -20.69 23.03 -4.12
CA LEU A 13 -20.36 21.64 -3.79
C LEU A 13 -19.01 21.54 -3.06
N THR A 14 -17.99 22.27 -3.51
CA THR A 14 -16.66 22.30 -2.87
C THR A 14 -16.73 22.89 -1.45
N PHE A 15 -17.61 23.87 -1.23
CA PHE A 15 -17.86 24.47 0.08
C PHE A 15 -18.57 23.49 1.02
N VAL A 16 -19.58 22.77 0.54
CA VAL A 16 -20.26 21.70 1.30
C VAL A 16 -19.30 20.57 1.66
N PHE A 17 -18.38 20.19 0.75
CA PHE A 17 -17.31 19.23 1.07
C PHE A 17 -16.28 19.76 2.10
N SER A 18 -16.20 21.08 2.28
CA SER A 18 -15.37 21.71 3.32
C SER A 18 -16.08 21.84 4.65
N GLU A 19 -17.38 21.54 4.75
CA GLU A 19 -18.07 21.54 6.03
C GLU A 19 -17.46 20.49 6.98
N PRO A 20 -17.29 20.82 8.27
CA PRO A 20 -16.63 19.95 9.24
C PRO A 20 -17.27 18.56 9.31
N THR A 21 -18.59 18.50 9.18
CA THR A 21 -19.41 17.29 9.28
C THR A 21 -19.15 16.33 8.12
N VAL A 22 -19.15 16.84 6.88
CA VAL A 22 -18.92 16.01 5.68
C VAL A 22 -17.47 15.51 5.64
N ARG A 23 -16.50 16.37 6.02
CA ARG A 23 -15.09 15.97 6.11
C ARG A 23 -14.87 14.90 7.18
N ALA A 24 -15.52 15.02 8.34
CA ALA A 24 -15.46 14.01 9.39
C ALA A 24 -16.09 12.69 8.94
N SER A 25 -17.30 12.71 8.36
CA SER A 25 -17.94 11.50 7.86
C SER A 25 -17.16 10.82 6.74
N PHE A 26 -16.52 11.59 5.85
CA PHE A 26 -15.66 11.03 4.79
C PHE A 26 -14.39 10.40 5.38
N LYS A 27 -13.76 11.07 6.36
CA LYS A 27 -12.62 10.55 7.10
C LYS A 27 -12.95 9.23 7.80
N ASP A 28 -14.10 9.16 8.47
CA ASP A 28 -14.57 7.95 9.14
C ASP A 28 -14.89 6.83 8.13
N LEU A 29 -15.51 7.16 7.00
CA LEU A 29 -15.78 6.19 5.94
C LEU A 29 -14.48 5.59 5.38
N VAL A 30 -13.51 6.45 5.02
CA VAL A 30 -12.21 6.01 4.52
C VAL A 30 -11.50 5.17 5.57
N THR A 31 -11.46 5.60 6.83
CA THR A 31 -10.83 4.85 7.93
C THR A 31 -11.48 3.48 8.14
N ASN A 32 -12.80 3.38 8.05
CA ASN A 32 -13.52 2.11 8.22
C ASN A 32 -13.30 1.14 7.06
N VAL A 33 -13.36 1.61 5.81
CA VAL A 33 -13.00 0.81 4.62
C VAL A 33 -11.54 0.41 4.69
N LEU A 34 -10.71 1.38 5.09
CA LEU A 34 -9.31 1.20 5.44
C LEU A 34 -9.14 0.51 6.80
N SER A 35 -10.13 -0.14 7.40
CA SER A 35 -9.94 -1.14 8.46
C SER A 35 -10.31 -2.54 7.95
N LEU A 36 -11.36 -2.65 7.13
CA LEU A 36 -11.83 -3.91 6.56
C LEU A 36 -10.82 -4.62 5.64
N ILE A 37 -10.16 -3.90 4.72
CA ILE A 37 -9.12 -4.50 3.85
C ILE A 37 -7.93 -5.09 4.67
N VAL A 38 -7.60 -4.61 5.88
CA VAL A 38 -6.59 -5.26 6.76
C VAL A 38 -7.07 -6.65 7.14
N VAL A 39 -8.34 -6.77 7.50
CA VAL A 39 -8.96 -8.06 7.81
C VAL A 39 -8.98 -8.96 6.57
N LEU A 40 -9.28 -8.43 5.39
CA LEU A 40 -9.24 -9.18 4.13
C LEU A 40 -7.81 -9.67 3.79
N GLU A 41 -6.78 -8.86 4.03
CA GLU A 41 -5.38 -9.23 3.81
C GLU A 41 -4.92 -10.32 4.78
N LEU A 42 -5.31 -10.25 6.05
CA LEU A 42 -5.06 -11.32 7.02
C LEU A 42 -5.74 -12.62 6.57
N ILE A 43 -7.01 -12.57 6.17
CA ILE A 43 -7.73 -13.73 5.64
C ILE A 43 -7.01 -14.29 4.41
N ARG A 44 -6.53 -13.44 3.49
CA ARG A 44 -5.77 -13.88 2.32
C ARG A 44 -4.48 -14.61 2.71
N ALA A 45 -3.72 -14.08 3.67
CA ALA A 45 -2.52 -14.73 4.18
C ALA A 45 -2.83 -16.08 4.86
N PHE A 46 -3.96 -16.17 5.58
CA PHE A 46 -4.43 -17.42 6.16
C PHE A 46 -4.85 -18.44 5.09
N VAL A 47 -5.57 -18.04 4.05
CA VAL A 47 -5.97 -18.94 2.96
C VAL A 47 -4.75 -19.50 2.23
N ASP A 48 -3.77 -18.64 1.96
CA ASP A 48 -2.54 -19.02 1.25
C ASP A 48 -1.68 -20.02 2.05
N TYR A 49 -1.70 -19.93 3.39
CA TYR A 49 -1.08 -20.91 4.29
C TYR A 49 -1.68 -22.32 4.16
N PHE A 50 -2.99 -22.43 3.94
CA PHE A 50 -3.66 -23.73 3.83
C PHE A 50 -3.48 -24.41 2.46
N GLU A 51 -3.33 -23.65 1.38
CA GLU A 51 -3.19 -24.23 0.04
C GLU A 51 -1.81 -24.83 -0.25
N HIS A 52 -0.74 -24.34 0.41
CA HIS A 52 0.64 -24.72 0.06
C HIS A 52 1.40 -25.52 1.13
N GLU A 53 0.76 -25.89 2.26
CA GLU A 53 1.37 -26.51 3.46
C GLU A 53 2.57 -25.73 4.09
N ALA A 54 3.05 -24.67 3.43
CA ALA A 54 3.97 -23.66 3.92
C ALA A 54 3.74 -22.35 3.14
N VAL A 55 3.66 -21.22 3.85
CA VAL A 55 3.63 -19.92 3.16
C VAL A 55 4.96 -19.72 2.45
N SER A 56 4.93 -19.50 1.12
CA SER A 56 6.11 -18.99 0.44
C SER A 56 6.47 -17.64 1.06
N MET A 57 7.64 -17.56 1.71
CA MET A 57 8.10 -16.34 2.41
C MET A 57 8.02 -15.09 1.52
N GLU A 58 8.16 -15.26 0.20
CA GLU A 58 7.98 -14.20 -0.78
C GLU A 58 6.55 -13.61 -0.73
N ILE A 59 5.51 -14.45 -0.71
CA ILE A 59 4.09 -14.03 -0.66
C ILE A 59 3.74 -13.40 0.70
N LEU A 60 4.22 -14.00 1.79
CA LEU A 60 4.00 -13.47 3.14
C LEU A 60 4.54 -12.04 3.27
N ILE A 61 5.75 -11.81 2.76
CA ILE A 61 6.39 -10.49 2.79
C ILE A 61 5.64 -9.50 1.89
N GLU A 62 5.11 -9.91 0.74
CA GLU A 62 4.27 -9.03 -0.10
C GLU A 62 3.03 -8.56 0.65
N ALA A 63 2.32 -9.50 1.29
CA ALA A 63 1.11 -9.23 2.05
C ALA A 63 1.41 -8.36 3.29
N LEU A 64 2.51 -8.62 3.98
CA LEU A 64 2.93 -7.84 5.15
C LEU A 64 3.33 -6.41 4.78
N ILE A 65 3.98 -6.21 3.63
CA ILE A 65 4.32 -4.87 3.13
C ILE A 65 3.04 -4.08 2.80
N ALA A 66 2.07 -4.70 2.13
CA ALA A 66 0.78 -4.08 1.84
C ALA A 66 0.04 -3.69 3.13
N PHE A 67 0.04 -4.59 4.13
CA PHE A 67 -0.51 -4.35 5.45
C PHE A 67 0.13 -3.14 6.16
N LEU A 68 1.46 -3.05 6.15
CA LEU A 68 2.20 -1.94 6.77
C LEU A 68 1.91 -0.59 6.09
N ILE A 69 1.88 -0.57 4.77
CA ILE A 69 1.51 0.64 3.99
C ILE A 69 0.10 1.08 4.35
N ARG A 70 -0.79 0.12 4.59
CA ARG A 70 -2.18 0.38 4.93
C ARG A 70 -2.34 0.93 6.34
N GLU A 71 -1.67 0.34 7.33
CA GLU A 71 -1.67 0.85 8.70
C GLU A 71 -1.16 2.29 8.76
N PHE A 72 -0.12 2.61 7.97
CA PHE A 72 0.33 3.98 7.78
C PHE A 72 -0.77 4.89 7.22
N MET A 73 -1.48 4.45 6.18
CA MET A 73 -2.56 5.21 5.58
C MET A 73 -3.71 5.46 6.57
N ILE A 74 -4.06 4.50 7.44
CA ILE A 74 -5.07 4.68 8.50
C ILE A 74 -4.59 5.77 9.45
N HIS A 75 -3.37 5.64 9.96
CA HIS A 75 -2.78 6.63 10.85
C HIS A 75 -2.82 8.02 10.23
N LEU A 76 -2.36 8.16 8.97
CA LEU A 76 -2.37 9.42 8.23
C LEU A 76 -3.77 10.01 8.12
N PHE A 77 -4.77 9.20 7.78
CA PHE A 77 -6.16 9.64 7.65
C PHE A 77 -6.84 9.91 8.98
N GLU A 78 -6.41 9.31 10.09
CA GLU A 78 -6.88 9.65 11.43
C GLU A 78 -6.51 11.09 11.84
N GLY A 79 -5.60 11.75 11.12
CA GLY A 79 -5.26 13.17 11.32
C GLY A 79 -4.63 13.48 12.68
N LYS A 80 -4.21 12.44 13.42
CA LYS A 80 -3.50 12.54 14.71
C LYS A 80 -1.98 12.59 14.54
N VAL A 81 -1.51 12.54 13.30
CA VAL A 81 -0.10 12.32 12.97
C VAL A 81 0.62 13.65 12.86
N THR A 82 1.73 13.78 13.58
CA THR A 82 2.61 14.95 13.42
C THR A 82 3.29 14.88 12.04
N GLY A 83 3.55 16.03 11.42
CA GLY A 83 4.22 16.06 10.10
C GLY A 83 5.57 15.34 10.08
N PHE A 84 6.20 15.22 11.26
CA PHE A 84 7.44 14.46 11.45
C PHE A 84 7.26 12.94 11.41
N GLU A 85 6.16 12.42 11.95
CA GLU A 85 5.81 10.99 11.85
C GLU A 85 5.49 10.61 10.39
N VAL A 86 4.78 11.47 9.65
CA VAL A 86 4.48 11.24 8.22
C VAL A 86 5.77 11.12 7.40
N PHE A 87 6.78 11.93 7.70
CA PHE A 87 8.09 11.85 7.07
C PHE A 87 8.77 10.49 7.31
N TRP A 88 8.78 10.00 8.56
CA TRP A 88 9.39 8.71 8.89
C TRP A 88 8.70 7.53 8.21
N TRP A 89 7.38 7.57 8.14
CA TRP A 89 6.61 6.55 7.43
C TRP A 89 6.85 6.57 5.91
N ALA A 90 6.87 7.75 5.30
CA ALA A 90 7.19 7.88 3.88
C ALA A 90 8.62 7.37 3.60
N PHE A 91 9.57 7.71 4.46
CA PHE A 91 10.95 7.22 4.38
C PHE A 91 11.03 5.69 4.52
N ALA A 92 10.28 5.10 5.47
CA ALA A 92 10.20 3.66 5.65
C ALA A 92 9.65 2.94 4.40
N ILE A 93 8.59 3.47 3.78
CA ILE A 93 8.03 2.91 2.54
C ILE A 93 9.05 2.97 1.40
N VAL A 94 9.74 4.09 1.23
CA VAL A 94 10.79 4.22 0.22
C VAL A 94 11.90 3.19 0.44
N LEU A 95 12.35 3.00 1.67
CA LEU A 95 13.35 1.97 1.99
C LEU A 95 12.89 0.56 1.63
N VAL A 96 11.64 0.22 1.93
CA VAL A 96 11.06 -1.09 1.57
C VAL A 96 11.03 -1.28 0.04
N VAL A 97 10.56 -0.28 -0.71
CA VAL A 97 10.53 -0.35 -2.19
C VAL A 97 11.94 -0.47 -2.77
N VAL A 98 12.90 0.33 -2.27
CA VAL A 98 14.30 0.31 -2.72
C VAL A 98 14.94 -1.04 -2.42
N SER A 99 14.73 -1.61 -1.23
CA SER A 99 15.26 -2.94 -0.88
C SER A 99 14.75 -4.04 -1.82
N ARG A 100 13.46 -4.01 -2.19
CA ARG A 100 12.88 -4.91 -3.20
C ARG A 100 13.51 -4.71 -4.57
N PHE A 101 13.63 -3.45 -5.01
CA PHE A 101 14.20 -3.12 -6.31
C PHE A 101 15.63 -3.66 -6.44
N ILE A 102 16.43 -3.50 -5.37
CA ILE A 102 17.79 -4.04 -5.26
C ILE A 102 17.78 -5.58 -5.33
N LEU A 103 16.91 -6.25 -4.57
CA LEU A 103 16.81 -7.71 -4.60
C LEU A 103 16.47 -8.26 -5.98
N ILE A 104 15.56 -7.62 -6.72
CA ILE A 104 15.19 -8.01 -8.08
C ILE A 104 16.39 -7.87 -9.03
N ILE A 105 17.12 -6.75 -8.94
CA ILE A 105 18.33 -6.53 -9.75
C ILE A 105 19.38 -7.59 -9.46
N TYR A 106 19.66 -7.88 -8.18
CA TYR A 106 20.63 -8.91 -7.79
C TYR A 106 20.20 -10.32 -8.23
N LYS A 107 18.90 -10.68 -8.10
CA LYS A 107 18.35 -11.97 -8.57
C LYS A 107 18.47 -12.09 -10.10
N GLY A 108 18.20 -11.01 -10.83
CA GLY A 108 18.37 -10.92 -12.29
C GLY A 108 19.82 -11.09 -12.75
N ILE A 109 20.77 -10.41 -12.09
CA ILE A 109 22.21 -10.53 -12.37
C ILE A 109 22.71 -11.96 -12.08
N LYS A 110 22.25 -12.59 -10.99
CA LYS A 110 22.66 -13.95 -10.61
C LYS A 110 22.14 -15.02 -11.57
N ILE A 111 20.94 -14.86 -12.12
CA ILE A 111 20.37 -15.76 -13.16
C ILE A 111 21.21 -15.74 -14.44
N PHE A 112 21.70 -14.57 -14.86
CA PHE A 112 22.51 -14.43 -16.07
C PHE A 112 23.94 -14.99 -15.91
N LYS A 113 24.42 -15.14 -14.67
CA LYS A 113 25.77 -15.64 -14.33
C LYS A 113 25.81 -17.15 -14.01
N LYS A 114 24.81 -17.95 -14.41
CA LYS A 114 24.91 -19.42 -14.33
C LYS A 114 25.44 -19.96 -15.67
N PRO A 115 26.76 -20.18 -15.82
CA PRO A 115 27.28 -20.83 -17.02
C PRO A 115 26.73 -22.26 -17.09
N ARG A 116 26.04 -22.56 -18.20
CA ARG A 116 25.65 -23.90 -18.61
C ARG A 116 26.91 -24.63 -19.08
N ILE A 117 27.75 -25.08 -18.13
CA ILE A 117 28.90 -25.94 -18.44
C ILE A 117 28.90 -27.08 -17.43
N SER A 118 28.12 -28.12 -17.73
CA SER A 118 28.16 -29.42 -17.05
C SER A 118 27.65 -30.51 -17.99
N SER A 119 27.99 -30.43 -19.28
CA SER A 119 27.68 -31.47 -20.25
C SER A 119 28.88 -31.91 -21.08
N LEU A 120 30.10 -31.46 -20.77
CA LEU A 120 31.32 -31.90 -21.43
C LEU A 120 32.38 -32.39 -20.43
N GLN A 121 31.99 -33.26 -19.51
CA GLN A 121 32.93 -34.26 -19.00
C GLN A 121 32.23 -35.61 -19.09
N GLU A 122 32.74 -36.38 -20.05
CA GLU A 122 32.60 -37.82 -20.22
C GLU A 122 32.95 -38.59 -18.94
#